data_AF-A0A956IBH5-F1
#
_entry.id   AF-A0A956IBH5-F1
#
_cell.length_a   1.000
_cell.length_b   1.000
_cell.length_c   1.000
_cell.angle_alpha   90.00
_cell.angle_beta   90.00
_cell.angle_gamma   90.00
#
_symmetry.space_group_name_H-M   'P 1'
#
loop_
_entity.id
_entity.type
_entity.pdbx_description
1 polymer ?
#
loop_
_entity_poly.entity_id
_entity_poly.type
_entity_poly.pdbx_seq_one_letter_code
_entity_poly.pdbx_strand_id
1 'polypeptide(L)'
;MIRGLSLLLLAFALACGGAPPSSTGETTPTAAASVDNLPLADFSIFTAVGAVEVRADGTLRENGTLVGTFSPDGAFVNVDGNEIGRLTPSGQIYFGGRLDAATIDATGTMLADPSHTIASFDPQGNLLVGDVTLEVRGYAPEKGRSILFAFAMYSALIAVAQRMQQEQQAPQTNGLH
;
A
#
# COMPACT_ATOMS: atom_id res chain seq x y z
N MET A 1 34.00 -60.63 54.02
CA MET A 1 32.90 -61.58 53.77
C MET A 1 31.69 -60.76 53.32
N ILE A 2 31.47 -60.64 52.02
CA ILE A 2 30.52 -61.47 51.24
C ILE A 2 29.05 -61.02 51.47
N ARG A 3 28.49 -60.48 50.38
CA ARG A 3 27.11 -60.60 49.87
C ARG A 3 26.02 -59.65 50.37
N GLY A 4 25.41 -58.99 49.38
CA GLY A 4 23.96 -58.88 49.28
C GLY A 4 23.55 -57.51 48.74
N LEU A 5 23.35 -57.36 47.43
CA LEU A 5 22.06 -57.60 46.78
C LEU A 5 21.07 -56.42 46.99
N SER A 6 21.02 -55.50 46.03
CA SER A 6 19.78 -55.12 45.35
C SER A 6 20.04 -54.00 44.35
N LEU A 7 20.12 -54.42 43.10
CA LEU A 7 20.07 -53.58 41.92
C LEU A 7 18.60 -53.17 41.73
N LEU A 8 18.24 -51.93 42.07
CA LEU A 8 16.96 -51.35 41.70
C LEU A 8 17.21 -50.06 40.93
N LEU A 9 16.67 -50.05 39.71
CA LEU A 9 16.66 -48.94 38.77
C LEU A 9 16.28 -47.62 39.43
N LEU A 10 17.08 -46.59 39.19
CA LEU A 10 16.53 -45.23 39.06
C LEU A 10 17.18 -44.56 37.86
N ALA A 11 16.45 -44.60 36.75
CA ALA A 11 16.72 -43.77 35.59
C ALA A 11 16.47 -42.31 36.01
N PHE A 12 17.54 -41.54 36.16
CA PHE A 12 17.48 -40.09 36.17
C PHE A 12 18.61 -39.59 35.29
N ALA A 13 18.38 -39.64 33.97
CA ALA A 13 19.20 -38.87 33.04
C ALA A 13 18.84 -37.39 33.25
N LEU A 14 19.49 -36.74 34.21
CA LEU A 14 19.68 -35.29 34.15
C LEU A 14 20.56 -35.03 32.92
N ALA A 15 19.93 -34.59 31.83
CA ALA A 15 20.62 -34.08 30.67
C ALA A 15 21.48 -32.89 31.10
N CYS A 16 22.80 -33.06 30.92
CA CYS A 16 23.83 -32.08 31.21
C CYS A 16 24.01 -31.14 30.01
N GLY A 17 23.98 -29.84 30.29
CA GLY A 17 24.83 -28.80 29.68
C GLY A 17 25.00 -28.72 28.17
N GLY A 18 24.32 -27.74 27.55
CA GLY A 18 24.68 -27.13 26.27
C GLY A 18 23.84 -25.87 26.03
N ALA A 19 24.48 -24.71 25.92
CA ALA A 19 23.88 -23.37 25.89
C ALA A 19 23.06 -23.05 24.60
N PRO A 20 22.22 -21.98 24.60
CA PRO A 20 21.08 -21.73 23.69
C PRO A 20 21.44 -20.82 22.48
N PRO A 21 20.53 -20.45 21.53
CA PRO A 21 19.08 -20.60 21.53
C PRO A 21 18.50 -21.26 20.27
N SER A 22 17.39 -21.95 20.44
CA SER A 22 16.41 -22.13 19.36
C SER A 22 15.05 -21.79 19.93
N SER A 23 14.88 -20.50 20.22
CA SER A 23 13.56 -19.89 20.16
C SER A 23 13.10 -19.98 18.70
N THR A 24 12.46 -21.08 18.34
CA THR A 24 11.49 -21.07 17.24
C THR A 24 10.09 -21.01 17.83
N GLY A 25 9.93 -20.16 18.84
CA GLY A 25 8.90 -19.14 18.71
C GLY A 25 9.40 -18.20 17.62
N GLU A 26 9.25 -18.64 16.36
CA GLU A 26 9.19 -17.70 15.26
C GLU A 26 8.11 -16.72 15.70
N THR A 27 8.54 -15.50 15.99
CA THR A 27 7.72 -14.34 15.68
C THR A 27 6.96 -14.72 14.43
N THR A 28 5.62 -14.81 14.52
CA THR A 28 4.77 -14.61 13.37
C THR A 28 5.54 -13.60 12.53
N PRO A 29 5.98 -13.90 11.30
CA PRO A 29 6.46 -12.83 10.46
C PRO A 29 5.33 -11.81 10.54
N THR A 30 5.61 -10.66 11.20
CA THR A 30 4.90 -9.40 11.00
C THR A 30 4.66 -9.41 9.52
N ALA A 31 3.43 -9.70 9.12
CA ALA A 31 3.12 -10.22 7.80
C ALA A 31 4.02 -9.47 6.84
N ALA A 32 5.07 -10.14 6.33
CA ALA A 32 5.77 -9.65 5.17
C ALA A 32 4.62 -9.65 4.20
N ALA A 33 4.03 -8.45 4.01
CA ALA A 33 2.70 -8.24 3.50
C ALA A 33 2.55 -9.26 2.39
N SER A 34 1.74 -10.31 2.63
CA SER A 34 1.57 -11.34 1.63
C SER A 34 1.19 -10.53 0.42
N VAL A 35 2.08 -10.58 -0.55
CA VAL A 35 2.08 -9.74 -1.73
C VAL A 35 0.80 -10.00 -2.56
N ASP A 36 0.07 -11.05 -2.19
CA ASP A 36 -1.28 -11.36 -2.60
C ASP A 36 -2.28 -10.54 -1.77
N ASN A 37 -2.90 -9.55 -2.42
CA ASN A 37 -4.00 -8.72 -1.95
C ASN A 37 -3.58 -7.38 -1.36
N LEU A 38 -3.80 -6.33 -2.16
CA LEU A 38 -3.92 -4.96 -1.68
C LEU A 38 -4.97 -4.95 -0.54
N PRO A 39 -4.62 -4.55 0.71
CA PRO A 39 -5.60 -4.53 1.79
C PRO A 39 -6.61 -3.41 1.53
N LEU A 40 -7.75 -3.78 0.94
CA LEU A 40 -8.86 -2.89 0.67
C LEU A 40 -9.71 -2.79 1.94
N ALA A 41 -9.92 -1.57 2.39
CA ALA A 41 -10.70 -1.26 3.58
C ALA A 41 -11.42 0.06 3.38
N ASP A 42 -12.43 0.32 4.20
CA ASP A 42 -13.12 1.61 4.17
C ASP A 42 -12.21 2.70 4.72
N PHE A 43 -11.83 3.65 3.86
CA PHE A 43 -11.11 4.87 4.22
C PHE A 43 -11.55 6.05 3.36
N SER A 44 -11.35 7.26 3.88
CA SER A 44 -11.69 8.49 3.18
C SER A 44 -10.56 9.51 3.29
N ILE A 45 -10.13 10.05 2.16
CA ILE A 45 -9.14 11.13 2.07
C ILE A 45 -9.92 12.42 1.81
N PHE A 46 -9.83 13.38 2.73
CA PHE A 46 -10.46 14.69 2.57
C PHE A 46 -9.49 15.65 1.92
N THR A 47 -9.88 16.17 0.77
CA THR A 47 -9.13 17.18 0.01
C THR A 47 -9.88 18.51 0.05
N ALA A 48 -9.22 19.59 -0.38
CA ALA A 48 -9.86 20.91 -0.46
C ALA A 48 -11.05 20.97 -1.45
N VAL A 49 -11.09 20.06 -2.43
CA VAL A 49 -12.09 20.03 -3.51
C VAL A 49 -13.13 18.92 -3.36
N GLY A 50 -12.96 18.02 -2.37
CA GLY A 50 -13.85 16.88 -2.20
C GLY A 50 -13.28 15.77 -1.33
N ALA A 51 -14.03 14.68 -1.21
CA ALA A 51 -13.63 13.47 -0.51
C ALA A 51 -13.39 12.32 -1.49
N VAL A 52 -12.28 11.62 -1.32
CA VAL A 52 -11.95 10.39 -2.03
C VAL A 52 -12.20 9.23 -1.06
N GLU A 53 -13.21 8.43 -1.33
CA GLU A 53 -13.63 7.31 -0.51
C GLU A 53 -13.23 6.01 -1.20
N VAL A 54 -12.51 5.16 -0.49
CA VAL A 54 -12.27 3.78 -0.91
C VAL A 54 -13.01 2.88 0.05
N ARG A 55 -13.74 1.92 -0.48
CA ARG A 55 -14.46 0.93 0.31
C ARG A 55 -13.71 -0.39 0.40
N ALA A 56 -14.09 -1.20 1.37
CA ALA A 56 -13.55 -2.56 1.53
C ALA A 56 -13.80 -3.47 0.31
N ASP A 57 -14.81 -3.17 -0.51
CA ASP A 57 -15.08 -3.85 -1.79
C ASP A 57 -14.16 -3.40 -2.94
N GLY A 58 -13.23 -2.47 -2.68
CA GLY A 58 -12.32 -1.91 -3.68
C GLY A 58 -12.89 -0.75 -4.47
N THR A 59 -14.15 -0.36 -4.27
CA THR A 59 -14.73 0.74 -5.03
C THR A 59 -14.11 2.08 -4.62
N LEU A 60 -13.64 2.83 -5.60
CA LEU A 60 -13.15 4.21 -5.46
C LEU A 60 -14.27 5.17 -5.84
N ARG A 61 -14.65 6.03 -4.90
CA ARG A 61 -15.65 7.07 -5.10
C ARG A 61 -15.06 8.44 -4.85
N GLU A 62 -15.39 9.38 -5.72
CA GLU A 62 -15.08 10.80 -5.54
C GLU A 62 -16.40 11.51 -5.25
N ASN A 63 -16.51 12.16 -4.08
CA ASN A 63 -17.72 12.88 -3.67
C ASN A 63 -19.01 12.03 -3.82
N GLY A 64 -18.93 10.74 -3.49
CA GLY A 64 -20.03 9.77 -3.62
C GLY A 64 -20.24 9.17 -5.02
N THR A 65 -19.58 9.68 -6.06
CA THR A 65 -19.64 9.18 -7.44
C THR A 65 -18.61 8.07 -7.66
N LEU A 66 -19.01 6.92 -8.21
CA LEU A 66 -18.09 5.83 -8.53
C LEU A 66 -17.16 6.22 -9.68
N VAL A 67 -15.85 6.15 -9.43
CA VAL A 67 -14.81 6.48 -10.42
C VAL A 67 -14.17 5.20 -10.98
N GLY A 68 -14.01 4.18 -10.14
CA GLY A 68 -13.41 2.91 -10.54
C GLY A 68 -13.35 1.92 -9.40
N THR A 69 -12.61 0.84 -9.59
CA THR A 69 -12.50 -0.25 -8.62
C THR A 69 -11.07 -0.78 -8.59
N PHE A 70 -10.54 -0.94 -7.38
CA PHE A 70 -9.30 -1.66 -7.13
C PHE A 70 -9.57 -3.15 -7.09
N SER A 71 -8.80 -3.88 -7.87
CA SER A 71 -8.76 -5.32 -7.81
C SER A 71 -7.76 -5.76 -6.74
N PRO A 72 -7.99 -6.90 -6.06
CA PRO A 72 -7.07 -7.41 -5.04
C PRO A 72 -5.65 -7.65 -5.58
N ASP A 73 -5.52 -7.95 -6.88
CA ASP A 73 -4.26 -8.12 -7.59
C ASP A 73 -3.48 -6.81 -7.82
N GLY A 74 -3.99 -5.68 -7.30
CA GLY A 74 -3.38 -4.36 -7.41
C GLY A 74 -3.74 -3.60 -8.67
N ALA A 75 -4.61 -4.11 -9.55
CA ALA A 75 -5.09 -3.35 -10.70
C ALA A 75 -6.13 -2.30 -10.29
N PHE A 76 -6.22 -1.20 -11.02
CA PHE A 76 -7.28 -0.22 -10.92
C PHE A 76 -7.99 -0.10 -12.26
N VAL A 77 -9.28 -0.45 -12.27
CA VAL A 77 -10.14 -0.41 -13.45
C VAL A 77 -11.14 0.73 -13.33
N ASN A 78 -11.37 1.44 -14.42
CA ASN A 78 -12.42 2.47 -14.45
C ASN A 78 -13.82 1.83 -14.58
N VAL A 79 -14.86 2.67 -14.54
CA VAL A 79 -16.26 2.24 -14.71
C VAL A 79 -16.58 1.59 -16.07
N ASP A 80 -15.76 1.85 -17.10
CA ASP A 80 -15.90 1.25 -18.43
C ASP A 80 -15.22 -0.12 -18.54
N GLY A 81 -14.53 -0.57 -17.49
CA GLY A 81 -13.80 -1.84 -17.46
C GLY A 81 -12.37 -1.79 -18.02
N ASN A 82 -11.83 -0.59 -18.26
CA ASN A 82 -10.46 -0.41 -18.72
C ASN A 82 -9.51 -0.33 -17.53
N GLU A 83 -8.41 -1.10 -17.56
CA GLU A 83 -7.32 -0.97 -16.60
C GLU A 83 -6.58 0.35 -16.84
N ILE A 84 -6.62 1.24 -15.86
CA ILE A 84 -5.99 2.56 -15.91
C ILE A 84 -4.59 2.51 -15.31
N GLY A 85 -4.40 1.69 -14.27
CA GLY A 85 -3.13 1.53 -13.59
C GLY A 85 -3.05 0.31 -12.69
N ARG A 86 -1.86 0.06 -12.15
CA ARG A 86 -1.57 -1.12 -11.33
C ARG A 86 -0.50 -0.85 -10.30
N LEU A 87 -0.67 -1.35 -9.08
CA LEU A 87 0.36 -1.47 -8.06
C LEU A 87 0.97 -2.86 -8.12
N THR A 88 2.29 -2.93 -8.27
CA THR A 88 2.98 -4.21 -8.20
C THR A 88 3.23 -4.64 -6.75
N PRO A 89 3.44 -5.95 -6.54
CA PRO A 89 4.07 -6.50 -5.34
C PRO A 89 5.22 -5.68 -4.75
N SER A 90 6.12 -5.25 -5.63
CA SER A 90 7.34 -4.50 -5.31
C SER A 90 7.08 -3.03 -4.95
N GLY A 91 5.82 -2.58 -4.98
CA GLY A 91 5.42 -1.21 -4.65
C GLY A 91 5.47 -0.23 -5.81
N GLN A 92 5.75 -0.69 -7.04
CA GLN A 92 5.81 0.18 -8.22
C GLN A 92 4.41 0.42 -8.77
N ILE A 93 4.12 1.66 -9.15
CA ILE A 93 2.82 2.06 -9.72
C ILE A 93 2.95 2.28 -11.22
N TYR A 94 2.07 1.65 -12.01
CA TYR A 94 1.98 1.83 -13.46
C TYR A 94 0.72 2.60 -13.80
N PHE A 95 0.80 3.55 -14.75
CA PHE A 95 -0.35 4.29 -15.25
C PHE A 95 -0.19 4.58 -16.75
N GLY A 96 -1.21 4.28 -17.57
CA GLY A 96 -1.23 4.67 -19.00
C GLY A 96 -0.02 4.23 -19.84
N GLY A 97 0.68 3.16 -19.45
CA GLY A 97 1.86 2.65 -20.17
C GLY A 97 3.16 3.44 -19.99
N ARG A 98 3.19 4.47 -19.12
CA ARG A 98 4.42 5.23 -18.79
C ARG A 98 4.76 5.06 -17.32
N LEU A 99 6.02 4.80 -17.02
CA LEU A 99 6.57 4.94 -15.67
C LEU A 99 6.60 6.44 -15.33
N ASP A 100 5.49 7.00 -14.85
CA ASP A 100 5.53 8.13 -13.91
C ASP A 100 5.54 7.56 -12.48
N ALA A 101 6.25 6.42 -12.32
CA ALA A 101 6.01 5.37 -11.35
C ALA A 101 6.58 5.67 -9.98
N ALA A 102 5.80 6.43 -9.25
CA ALA A 102 5.94 6.51 -7.82
C ALA A 102 6.06 5.09 -7.23
N THR A 103 7.06 4.89 -6.38
CA THR A 103 7.24 3.65 -5.63
C THR A 103 6.73 3.87 -4.22
N ILE A 104 5.85 2.98 -3.76
CA ILE A 104 5.47 2.91 -2.35
C ILE A 104 6.43 1.93 -1.68
N ASP A 105 7.29 2.44 -0.81
CA ASP A 105 8.21 1.60 -0.07
C ASP A 105 7.50 0.78 1.02
N ALA A 106 8.25 -0.11 1.68
CA ALA A 106 7.72 -0.94 2.75
C ALA A 106 7.27 -0.15 4.00
N THR A 107 7.68 1.11 4.12
CA THR A 107 7.31 1.99 5.24
C THR A 107 6.00 2.72 5.01
N GLY A 108 5.42 2.63 3.80
CA GLY A 108 4.24 3.40 3.44
C GLY A 108 4.59 4.85 3.10
N THR A 109 5.74 5.06 2.43
CA THR A 109 6.12 6.33 1.82
C THR A 109 6.07 6.19 0.31
N MET A 110 5.43 7.16 -0.36
CA MET A 110 5.36 7.26 -1.80
C MET A 110 6.45 8.18 -2.31
N LEU A 111 7.32 7.64 -3.16
CA LEU A 111 8.53 8.28 -3.66
C LEU A 111 8.45 8.40 -5.18
N ALA A 112 8.73 9.57 -5.76
CA ALA A 112 8.89 9.70 -7.22
C ALA A 112 10.16 8.99 -7.68
N ASP A 113 11.20 9.13 -6.87
CA ASP A 113 12.51 8.51 -6.98
C ASP A 113 13.11 8.38 -5.57
N PRO A 114 14.22 7.63 -5.37
CA PRO A 114 14.81 7.42 -4.04
C PRO A 114 15.18 8.71 -3.27
N SER A 115 15.26 9.86 -3.93
CA SER A 115 15.59 11.16 -3.34
C SER A 115 14.40 12.12 -3.22
N HIS A 116 13.25 11.80 -3.82
CA HIS A 116 12.09 12.69 -3.87
C HIS A 116 10.83 12.02 -3.34
N THR A 117 10.34 12.52 -2.19
CA THR A 117 9.10 12.05 -1.57
C THR A 117 7.90 12.80 -2.14
N ILE A 118 6.93 12.04 -2.65
CA ILE A 118 5.64 12.57 -3.13
C ILE A 118 4.69 12.69 -1.94
N ALA A 119 4.56 11.61 -1.16
CA ALA A 119 3.62 11.57 -0.06
C ALA A 119 4.04 10.60 1.06
N SER A 120 3.68 10.91 2.29
CA SER A 120 3.95 10.10 3.48
C SER A 120 2.85 10.30 4.53
N PHE A 121 2.80 9.46 5.56
CA PHE A 121 1.87 9.66 6.68
C PHE A 121 2.57 10.30 7.88
N ASP A 122 1.88 11.21 8.56
CA ASP A 122 2.29 11.69 9.87
C ASP A 122 1.94 10.68 11.00
N PRO A 123 2.47 10.85 12.23
CA PRO A 123 2.14 9.98 13.36
C PRO A 123 0.65 9.96 13.75
N GLN A 124 -0.12 10.97 13.33
CA GLN A 124 -1.55 11.12 13.57
C GLN A 124 -2.38 10.40 12.49
N GLY A 125 -1.76 9.92 11.41
CA GLY A 125 -2.39 9.23 10.30
C GLY A 125 -2.87 10.15 9.18
N ASN A 126 -2.50 11.42 9.19
CA ASN A 126 -2.77 12.33 8.06
C ASN A 126 -1.76 12.11 6.94
N LEU A 127 -2.20 12.34 5.70
CA LEU A 127 -1.36 12.21 4.53
C LEU A 127 -0.68 13.54 4.22
N LEU A 128 0.65 13.55 4.28
CA LEU A 128 1.52 14.67 3.90
C LEU A 128 1.86 14.55 2.41
N VAL A 129 1.58 15.57 1.62
CA VAL A 129 1.88 15.66 0.18
C VAL A 129 2.59 16.98 -0.08
N GLY A 130 3.92 16.96 -0.12
CA GLY A 130 4.72 18.19 -0.09
C GLY A 130 4.39 19.01 1.16
N ASP A 131 3.93 20.25 0.97
CA ASP A 131 3.53 21.16 2.06
C ASP A 131 2.04 21.06 2.44
N VAL A 132 1.28 20.15 1.80
CA VAL A 132 -0.16 19.97 2.05
C VAL A 132 -0.38 18.78 2.97
N THR A 133 -1.19 18.97 4.01
CA THR A 133 -1.67 17.88 4.87
C THR A 133 -3.13 17.57 4.57
N LEU A 134 -3.42 16.31 4.27
CA LEU A 134 -4.76 15.81 3.98
C LEU A 134 -5.23 14.92 5.14
N GLU A 135 -6.45 15.15 5.62
CA GLU A 135 -7.07 14.30 6.64
C GLU A 135 -7.43 12.96 6.02
N VAL A 136 -7.03 11.87 6.68
CA VAL A 136 -7.40 10.51 6.30
C VAL A 136 -8.20 9.86 7.41
N ARG A 137 -9.48 9.58 7.15
CA ARG A 137 -10.33 8.81 8.07
C ARG A 137 -10.21 7.31 7.78
N GLY A 138 -10.11 6.53 8.84
CA GLY A 138 -9.95 5.07 8.75
C GLY A 138 -8.51 4.60 8.47
N TYR A 139 -7.53 5.51 8.60
CA TYR A 139 -6.11 5.18 8.49
C TYR A 139 -5.71 4.09 9.48
N ALA A 140 -4.95 3.13 8.99
CA ALA A 140 -4.21 2.17 9.79
C ALA A 140 -2.87 1.90 9.12
N PRO A 141 -1.77 1.64 9.87
CA PRO A 141 -0.43 1.45 9.30
C PRO A 141 -0.38 0.37 8.23
N GLU A 142 -1.11 -0.74 8.41
CA GLU A 142 -1.20 -1.84 7.46
C GLU A 142 -1.91 -1.46 6.15
N LYS A 143 -2.67 -0.36 6.14
CA LYS A 143 -3.42 0.15 4.98
C LYS A 143 -2.68 1.27 4.25
N GLY A 144 -1.56 1.77 4.77
CA GLY A 144 -0.85 2.92 4.20
C GLY A 144 -0.54 2.75 2.70
N ARG A 145 -0.17 1.53 2.28
CA ARG A 145 0.07 1.20 0.86
C ARG A 145 -1.17 1.38 -0.01
N SER A 146 -2.32 0.90 0.44
CA SER A 146 -3.60 1.04 -0.29
C SER A 146 -4.04 2.49 -0.40
N ILE A 147 -3.87 3.26 0.68
CA ILE A 147 -4.25 4.68 0.72
C ILE A 147 -3.38 5.50 -0.23
N LEU A 148 -2.05 5.27 -0.21
CA LEU A 148 -1.13 5.93 -1.15
C LEU A 148 -1.39 5.53 -2.59
N PHE A 149 -1.69 4.26 -2.84
CA PHE A 149 -2.01 3.82 -4.19
C PHE A 149 -3.30 4.45 -4.69
N ALA A 150 -4.33 4.55 -3.84
CA ALA A 150 -5.57 5.22 -4.19
C ALA A 150 -5.36 6.71 -4.47
N PHE A 151 -4.56 7.40 -3.64
CA PHE A 151 -4.17 8.79 -3.88
C PHE A 151 -3.42 8.96 -5.21
N ALA A 152 -2.50 8.05 -5.52
CA ALA A 152 -1.75 8.04 -6.78
C ALA A 152 -2.69 7.90 -7.99
N MET A 153 -3.63 6.95 -7.95
CA MET A 153 -4.60 6.75 -9.04
C MET A 153 -5.53 7.95 -9.20
N TYR A 154 -6.03 8.50 -8.10
CA TYR A 154 -6.88 9.69 -8.13
C TYR A 154 -6.18 10.91 -8.72
N SER A 155 -4.93 11.19 -8.29
CA SER A 155 -4.15 12.30 -8.84
C SER A 155 -3.84 12.12 -10.32
N ALA A 156 -3.54 10.89 -10.75
CA ALA A 156 -3.30 10.57 -12.16
C ALA A 156 -4.55 10.73 -13.04
N LEU A 157 -5.73 10.36 -12.53
CA LEU A 157 -7.01 10.55 -13.22
C LEU A 157 -7.30 12.03 -13.47
N ILE A 158 -7.12 12.89 -12.45
CA ILE A 158 -7.31 14.34 -12.61
C ILE A 158 -6.30 14.92 -13.60
N ALA A 159 -5.03 14.49 -13.53
CA ALA A 159 -3.99 14.95 -14.45
C ALA A 159 -4.33 14.63 -15.92
N VAL A 160 -4.89 13.45 -16.20
CA VAL A 160 -5.36 13.10 -17.55
C VAL A 160 -6.54 13.97 -17.98
N ALA A 161 -7.53 14.17 -17.10
CA ALA A 161 -8.67 15.02 -17.40
C ALA A 161 -8.25 16.47 -17.72
N GLN A 162 -7.25 17.01 -17.01
CA GLN A 162 -6.72 18.35 -17.25
C GLN A 162 -5.98 18.47 -18.59
N ARG A 163 -5.22 17.45 -19.00
CA ARG A 163 -4.51 17.46 -20.30
C ARG A 163 -5.49 17.50 -21.47
N MET A 164 -6.58 16.74 -21.41
CA MET A 164 -7.61 16.79 -22.46
C MET A 164 -8.30 18.16 -22.56
N GLN A 165 -8.45 18.87 -21.45
CA GLN A 165 -8.95 20.25 -21.47
C GLN A 165 -7.93 21.23 -22.05
N GLN A 166 -6.64 21.06 -21.76
CA GLN A 166 -5.58 21.90 -22.32
C GLN A 166 -5.40 21.69 -23.83
N GLU A 167 -5.52 20.46 -24.34
CA GLU A 167 -5.46 20.19 -25.78
C GLU A 167 -6.66 20.77 -26.55
N GLN A 168 -7.83 20.86 -25.92
CA GLN A 168 -8.98 21.60 -26.49
C GLN A 168 -8.84 23.13 -26.39
N GLN A 169 -7.95 23.63 -25.53
CA GLN A 169 -7.68 25.06 -25.35
C GLN A 169 -6.42 25.54 -26.06
N ALA A 170 -5.68 24.67 -26.75
CA ALA A 170 -4.64 25.12 -27.66
C ALA A 170 -5.29 26.02 -28.72
N PRO A 171 -4.91 27.31 -28.83
CA PRO A 171 -5.37 28.11 -29.95
C PRO A 171 -4.92 27.38 -31.20
N GLN A 172 -5.89 26.99 -32.03
CA GLN A 172 -5.66 26.68 -33.43
C GLN A 172 -4.85 27.87 -33.96
N THR A 173 -3.53 27.71 -34.06
CA THR A 173 -2.67 28.70 -34.70
C THR A 173 -3.08 28.67 -36.15
N ASN A 174 -4.06 29.52 -36.43
CA ASN A 174 -4.67 29.74 -37.71
C ASN A 174 -3.53 29.97 -38.71
N GLY A 175 -3.44 29.08 -39.70
CA GLY A 175 -2.52 29.24 -40.79
C GLY A 175 -2.74 30.59 -41.46
N LEU A 176 -1.69 31.39 -41.49
CA LEU A 176 -1.47 32.49 -42.42
C LEU A 176 -0.01 32.29 -42.85
N HIS A 177 0.26 31.63 -43.97
CA HIS A 177 0.36 32.25 -45.31
C HIS A 177 1.07 33.59 -45.28
#